data_AF-A0A2P7B727-F1
#
_entry.id   AF-A0A2P7B727-F1
#
_cell.length_a   1.000
_cell.length_b   1.000
_cell.length_c   1.000
_cell.angle_alpha   90.00
_cell.angle_beta   90.00
_cell.angle_gamma   90.00
#
_symmetry.space_group_name_H-M   'P 1'
#
loop_
_entity.id
_entity.type
_entity.pdbx_description
1 polymer ?
#
loop_
_entity_poly.entity_id
_entity_poly.type
_entity_poly.pdbx_seq_one_letter_code
_entity_poly.pdbx_strand_id
1 'polypeptide(L)'
;MNTAEQVVDILKREGHYRELPKPFKIGTLSFEFTSALIATEKANDLVIVIDLKSDVPDEGAVRKVHALTRALDVVQSRRSVTAVLTQGQASSETVHAMSRVCRVLPIGTPVGQNASDLVRDWVSVLLPLKTPESVESMVHWEEDVRKLLSENTPADLTQNIFASALTDKNAVEAVLRDQLTASISSAIAEEGNDP
;
A
#
# COMPACT_ATOMS: atom_id res chain seq x y z
N MET A 1 -19.37 -22.06 -3.47
CA MET A 1 -18.96 -20.95 -2.61
C MET A 1 -19.77 -19.74 -3.03
N ASN A 2 -20.55 -19.16 -2.12
CA ASN A 2 -21.28 -17.92 -2.42
C ASN A 2 -20.35 -16.70 -2.26
N THR A 3 -20.80 -15.51 -2.68
CA THR A 3 -19.98 -14.30 -2.63
C THR A 3 -19.56 -13.91 -1.21
N ALA A 4 -20.42 -14.12 -0.20
CA ALA A 4 -20.07 -13.86 1.20
C ALA A 4 -18.93 -14.75 1.70
N GLU A 5 -18.99 -16.05 1.41
CA GLU A 5 -17.92 -17.01 1.74
C GLU A 5 -16.60 -16.62 1.06
N GLN A 6 -16.66 -16.22 -0.22
CA GLN A 6 -15.48 -15.72 -0.94
C GLN A 6 -14.86 -14.49 -0.28
N VAL A 7 -15.67 -13.50 0.10
CA VAL A 7 -15.21 -12.30 0.81
C VAL A 7 -14.54 -12.68 2.13
N VAL A 8 -15.20 -13.53 2.93
CA VAL A 8 -14.67 -13.98 4.22
C VAL A 8 -13.33 -14.69 4.04
N ASP A 9 -13.21 -15.58 3.05
CA ASP A 9 -11.98 -16.32 2.79
C ASP A 9 -10.83 -15.40 2.33
N ILE A 10 -11.10 -14.44 1.45
CA ILE A 10 -10.11 -13.46 0.98
C ILE A 10 -9.62 -12.61 2.16
N LEU A 11 -10.54 -12.08 2.97
CA LEU A 11 -10.18 -11.27 4.15
C LEU A 11 -9.36 -12.08 5.17
N LYS A 12 -9.67 -13.35 5.40
CA LYS A 12 -8.90 -14.20 6.32
C LYS A 12 -7.51 -14.51 5.78
N ARG A 13 -7.39 -14.84 4.48
CA ARG A 13 -6.14 -15.32 3.87
C ARG A 13 -5.18 -14.20 3.48
N GLU A 14 -5.69 -13.14 2.87
CA GLU A 14 -4.88 -12.03 2.34
C GLU A 14 -4.93 -10.80 3.26
N GLY A 15 -6.03 -10.61 3.98
CA GLY A 15 -6.26 -9.41 4.79
C GLY A 15 -5.84 -9.52 6.27
N HIS A 16 -5.46 -10.73 6.72
CA HIS A 16 -5.19 -11.02 8.14
C HIS A 16 -6.36 -10.63 9.07
N TYR A 17 -7.59 -10.90 8.61
CA TYR A 17 -8.78 -10.73 9.44
C TYR A 17 -9.09 -12.01 10.21
N ARG A 18 -9.56 -11.84 11.45
CA ARG A 18 -10.09 -12.92 12.28
C ARG A 18 -11.60 -12.84 12.33
N GLU A 19 -12.26 -13.93 11.94
CA GLU A 19 -13.71 -14.05 12.06
C GLU A 19 -14.13 -14.16 13.53
N LEU A 20 -15.19 -13.46 13.90
CA LEU A 20 -15.75 -13.43 15.24
C LEU A 20 -16.80 -14.54 15.40
N PRO A 21 -16.96 -15.08 16.63
CA PRO A 21 -17.95 -16.12 16.87
C PRO A 21 -19.37 -15.60 16.62
N LYS A 22 -20.24 -16.51 16.17
CA LYS A 22 -21.67 -16.26 16.02
C LYS A 22 -22.41 -16.79 17.26
N PRO A 23 -23.30 -15.99 17.87
CA PRO A 23 -23.64 -14.63 17.47
C PRO A 23 -22.56 -13.61 17.88
N PHE A 24 -22.42 -12.57 17.07
CA PHE A 24 -21.48 -11.49 17.36
C PHE A 24 -22.04 -10.62 18.49
N LYS A 25 -21.27 -10.42 19.56
CA LYS A 25 -21.73 -9.70 20.75
C LYS A 25 -20.93 -8.43 21.03
N ILE A 26 -21.63 -7.37 21.42
CA ILE A 26 -21.07 -6.15 21.99
C ILE A 26 -21.77 -5.89 23.33
N GLY A 27 -21.05 -6.05 24.44
CA GLY A 27 -21.65 -6.04 25.77
C GLY A 27 -22.70 -7.14 25.91
N THR A 28 -23.94 -6.77 26.25
CA THR A 28 -25.08 -7.68 26.35
C THR A 28 -25.87 -7.83 25.05
N LEU A 29 -25.56 -7.01 24.03
CA LEU A 29 -26.26 -7.02 22.75
C LEU A 29 -25.69 -8.09 21.82
N SER A 30 -26.58 -8.76 21.09
CA SER A 30 -26.27 -9.86 20.17
C SER A 30 -26.70 -9.47 18.76
N PHE A 31 -25.82 -9.69 17.79
CA PHE A 31 -26.01 -9.32 16.40
C PHE A 31 -25.85 -10.53 15.48
N GLU A 32 -26.80 -10.68 14.57
CA GLU A 32 -26.85 -11.73 13.54
C GLU A 32 -26.57 -11.10 12.17
N PHE A 33 -25.30 -11.17 11.76
CA PHE A 33 -24.79 -10.83 10.43
C PHE A 33 -24.36 -12.11 9.70
N THR A 34 -24.19 -12.06 8.37
CA THR A 34 -23.67 -13.21 7.61
C THR A 34 -22.31 -13.60 8.14
N SER A 35 -21.39 -12.65 8.36
CA SER A 35 -20.16 -12.84 9.13
C SER A 35 -19.68 -11.51 9.69
N ALA A 36 -18.88 -11.55 10.76
CA ALA A 36 -18.21 -10.38 11.32
C ALA A 36 -16.73 -10.70 11.50
N LEU A 37 -15.85 -9.81 11.06
CA LEU A 37 -14.40 -10.01 11.09
C LEU A 37 -13.70 -8.79 11.66
N ILE A 38 -12.61 -9.03 12.39
CA ILE A 38 -11.79 -8.01 13.00
C ILE A 38 -10.37 -8.10 12.44
N ALA A 39 -9.80 -6.98 12.03
CA ALA A 39 -8.39 -6.94 11.67
C ALA A 39 -7.51 -7.17 12.92
N THR A 40 -6.47 -8.01 12.80
CA THR A 40 -5.62 -8.42 13.93
C THR A 40 -4.32 -7.63 14.07
N GLU A 41 -3.84 -7.00 13.00
CA GLU A 41 -2.50 -6.38 12.98
C GLU A 41 -2.54 -4.86 12.82
N LYS A 42 -2.46 -4.36 11.57
CA LYS A 42 -2.22 -2.95 11.26
C LYS A 42 -3.50 -2.13 11.06
N ALA A 43 -4.61 -2.79 10.73
CA ALA A 43 -5.90 -2.14 10.56
C ALA A 43 -6.72 -2.24 11.85
N ASN A 44 -7.38 -1.15 12.22
CA ASN A 44 -8.34 -1.14 13.33
C ASN A 44 -9.77 -1.17 12.76
N ASP A 45 -10.05 -2.14 11.89
CA ASP A 45 -11.33 -2.24 11.17
C ASP A 45 -12.15 -3.43 11.66
N LEU A 46 -13.46 -3.20 11.76
CA LEU A 46 -14.50 -4.21 11.97
C LEU A 46 -15.30 -4.33 10.68
N VAL A 47 -15.17 -5.47 10.01
CA VAL A 47 -15.89 -5.76 8.77
C VAL A 47 -17.12 -6.59 9.10
N ILE A 48 -18.29 -6.15 8.68
CA ILE A 48 -19.53 -6.92 8.75
C ILE A 48 -19.98 -7.28 7.34
N VAL A 49 -20.18 -8.57 7.09
CA VAL A 49 -20.69 -9.09 5.83
C VAL A 49 -22.18 -9.31 5.96
N ILE A 50 -22.96 -8.79 5.01
CA ILE A 50 -24.42 -8.83 5.01
C ILE A 50 -24.88 -9.34 3.65
N ASP A 51 -25.54 -10.50 3.61
CA ASP A 51 -26.27 -10.94 2.44
C ASP A 51 -27.60 -10.18 2.32
N LEU A 52 -27.75 -9.43 1.24
CA LEU A 52 -29.02 -8.79 0.90
C LEU A 52 -29.93 -9.79 0.20
N LYS A 53 -31.20 -9.79 0.58
CA LYS A 53 -32.19 -10.75 0.07
C LYS A 53 -32.84 -10.31 -1.25
N SER A 54 -32.76 -9.04 -1.63
CA SER A 54 -33.42 -8.46 -2.81
C SER A 54 -32.92 -7.04 -3.11
N ASP A 55 -33.29 -6.51 -4.28
CA ASP A 55 -32.99 -5.13 -4.71
C ASP A 55 -33.88 -4.05 -4.03
N VAL A 56 -34.69 -4.44 -3.06
CA VAL A 56 -35.55 -3.55 -2.25
C VAL A 56 -34.77 -3.03 -1.05
N PRO A 57 -35.01 -1.79 -0.56
CA PRO A 57 -34.39 -1.30 0.65
C PRO A 57 -34.50 -2.28 1.83
N ASP A 58 -33.36 -2.65 2.41
CA ASP A 58 -33.32 -3.55 3.58
C ASP A 58 -33.23 -2.72 4.86
N GLU A 59 -34.38 -2.18 5.29
CA GLU A 59 -34.49 -1.44 6.54
C GLU A 59 -34.03 -2.26 7.75
N GLY A 60 -34.16 -3.60 7.69
CA GLY A 60 -33.70 -4.49 8.74
C GLY A 60 -32.19 -4.47 8.87
N ALA A 61 -31.47 -4.60 7.75
CA ALA A 61 -30.02 -4.49 7.71
C ALA A 61 -29.56 -3.09 8.16
N VAL A 62 -30.18 -2.02 7.65
CA VAL A 62 -29.87 -0.62 8.05
C VAL A 62 -30.01 -0.44 9.56
N ARG A 63 -31.14 -0.88 10.14
CA ARG A 63 -31.38 -0.80 11.61
C ARG A 63 -30.36 -1.59 12.41
N LYS A 64 -29.98 -2.80 11.97
CA LYS A 64 -28.95 -3.60 12.64
C LYS A 64 -27.60 -2.90 12.63
N VAL A 65 -27.20 -2.29 11.50
CA VAL A 65 -25.95 -1.53 11.39
C VAL A 65 -25.97 -0.33 12.31
N HIS A 66 -27.05 0.46 12.35
CA HIS A 66 -27.17 1.58 13.29
C HIS A 66 -27.13 1.14 14.76
N ALA A 67 -27.79 0.03 15.09
CA ALA A 67 -27.75 -0.52 16.44
C ALA A 67 -26.33 -0.98 16.82
N LEU A 68 -25.60 -1.59 15.89
CA LEU A 68 -24.22 -2.00 16.09
C LEU A 68 -23.31 -0.78 16.32
N THR A 69 -23.35 0.23 15.45
CA THR A 69 -22.48 1.40 15.59
C THR A 69 -22.78 2.14 16.89
N ARG A 70 -24.05 2.27 17.28
CA ARG A 70 -24.42 2.82 18.59
C ARG A 70 -23.90 1.98 19.77
N ALA A 71 -23.96 0.65 19.67
CA ALA A 71 -23.40 -0.22 20.70
C ALA A 71 -21.88 -0.06 20.82
N LEU A 72 -21.18 0.09 19.69
CA LEU A 72 -19.75 0.36 19.62
C LEU A 72 -19.41 1.73 20.24
N ASP A 73 -20.22 2.76 20.00
CA ASP A 73 -20.06 4.08 20.60
C ASP A 73 -20.18 4.02 22.13
N VAL A 74 -21.17 3.27 22.65
CA VAL A 74 -21.39 3.09 24.10
C VAL A 74 -20.19 2.43 24.78
N VAL A 75 -19.58 1.42 24.12
CA VAL A 75 -18.35 0.78 24.64
C VAL A 75 -17.07 1.53 24.25
N GLN A 76 -17.20 2.74 23.67
CA GLN A 76 -16.09 3.60 23.25
C GLN A 76 -15.10 2.92 22.31
N SER A 77 -15.58 2.02 21.46
CA SER A 77 -14.75 1.36 20.45
C SER A 77 -14.26 2.38 19.42
N ARG A 78 -12.96 2.36 19.14
CA ARG A 78 -12.33 3.18 18.08
C ARG A 78 -12.21 2.47 16.74
N ARG A 79 -12.80 1.28 16.62
CA ARG A 79 -12.76 0.50 15.38
C ARG A 79 -13.64 1.16 14.34
N SER A 80 -13.09 1.40 13.15
CA SER A 80 -13.93 1.73 12.00
C SER A 80 -14.83 0.54 11.69
N VAL A 81 -15.99 0.81 11.13
CA VAL A 81 -16.91 -0.23 10.67
C VAL A 81 -17.01 -0.15 9.15
N THR A 82 -16.82 -1.29 8.49
CA THR A 82 -17.07 -1.45 7.06
C THR A 82 -18.16 -2.51 6.86
N ALA A 83 -19.29 -2.11 6.26
CA ALA A 83 -20.35 -3.01 5.85
C ALA A 83 -20.11 -3.47 4.41
N VAL A 84 -19.89 -4.78 4.22
CA VAL A 84 -19.77 -5.41 2.90
C VAL A 84 -21.10 -6.03 2.55
N LEU A 85 -21.71 -5.52 1.48
CA LEU A 85 -23.02 -5.96 1.02
C LEU A 85 -22.83 -6.98 -0.11
N THR A 86 -23.14 -8.22 0.21
CA THR A 86 -23.07 -9.36 -0.71
C THR A 86 -24.47 -9.75 -1.14
N GLN A 87 -24.58 -10.31 -2.35
CA GLN A 87 -25.86 -10.67 -2.96
C GLN A 87 -26.80 -9.49 -3.28
N GLY A 88 -27.55 -9.63 -4.37
CA GLY A 88 -28.47 -8.59 -4.85
C GLY A 88 -27.78 -7.29 -5.27
N GLN A 89 -28.58 -6.33 -5.71
CA GLN A 89 -28.15 -4.97 -5.96
C GLN A 89 -28.58 -4.10 -4.78
N ALA A 90 -27.61 -3.65 -3.99
CA ALA A 90 -27.89 -2.76 -2.87
C ALA A 90 -28.61 -1.49 -3.37
N SER A 91 -29.81 -1.23 -2.84
CA SER A 91 -30.53 0.00 -3.21
C SER A 91 -29.71 1.22 -2.79
N SER A 92 -29.76 2.28 -3.61
CA SER A 92 -29.04 3.52 -3.31
C SER A 92 -29.44 4.11 -1.95
N GLU A 93 -30.71 3.93 -1.56
CA GLU A 93 -31.22 4.31 -0.25
C GLU A 93 -30.57 3.51 0.90
N THR A 94 -30.43 2.18 0.77
CA THR A 94 -29.76 1.34 1.77
C THR A 94 -28.31 1.76 1.95
N VAL A 95 -27.59 1.93 0.83
CA VAL A 95 -26.19 2.37 0.83
C VAL A 95 -26.07 3.77 1.47
N HIS A 96 -26.96 4.70 1.09
CA HIS A 96 -26.96 6.05 1.64
C HIS A 96 -27.29 6.10 3.13
N ALA A 97 -28.20 5.25 3.61
CA ALA A 97 -28.55 5.18 5.02
C ALA A 97 -27.39 4.62 5.86
N MET A 98 -26.77 3.51 5.42
CA MET A 98 -25.64 2.90 6.11
C MET A 98 -24.38 3.77 6.07
N SER A 99 -24.14 4.48 4.96
CA SER A 99 -22.94 5.31 4.79
C SER A 99 -22.87 6.50 5.76
N ARG A 100 -23.99 6.87 6.40
CA ARG A 100 -24.03 7.88 7.45
C ARG A 100 -23.31 7.47 8.74
N VAL A 101 -23.10 6.16 8.96
CA VAL A 101 -22.52 5.65 10.21
C VAL A 101 -21.36 4.68 10.00
N CYS A 102 -21.12 4.19 8.78
CA CYS A 102 -20.04 3.26 8.48
C CYS A 102 -19.59 3.39 7.01
N ARG A 103 -18.47 2.76 6.64
CA ARG A 103 -18.11 2.62 5.22
C ARG A 103 -18.94 1.49 4.62
N VAL A 104 -19.36 1.64 3.37
CA VAL A 104 -20.19 0.63 2.68
C VAL A 104 -19.47 0.19 1.41
N LEU A 105 -19.28 -1.12 1.26
CA LEU A 105 -18.69 -1.75 0.08
C LEU A 105 -19.73 -2.68 -0.58
N PRO A 106 -20.46 -2.19 -1.60
CA PRO A 106 -21.38 -3.03 -2.36
C PRO A 106 -20.60 -3.89 -3.37
N ILE A 107 -20.68 -5.21 -3.20
CA ILE A 107 -20.05 -6.21 -4.09
C ILE A 107 -21.11 -6.86 -4.98
N GLY A 108 -22.32 -7.09 -4.45
CA GLY A 108 -23.40 -7.77 -5.16
C GLY A 108 -23.08 -9.23 -5.45
N THR A 109 -23.49 -9.73 -6.63
CA THR A 109 -23.24 -11.11 -7.08
C THR A 109 -22.57 -11.10 -8.46
N PRO A 110 -21.23 -11.03 -8.56
CA PRO A 110 -20.57 -11.08 -9.85
C PRO A 110 -20.83 -12.45 -10.52
N VAL A 111 -21.08 -12.41 -11.83
CA VAL A 111 -21.38 -13.58 -12.66
C VAL A 111 -20.38 -13.67 -13.82
N GLY A 112 -20.03 -14.90 -14.21
CA GLY A 112 -19.10 -15.19 -15.31
C GLY A 112 -17.81 -15.90 -14.88
N GLN A 113 -16.93 -16.18 -15.84
CA GLN A 113 -15.67 -16.92 -15.61
C GLN A 113 -14.71 -16.20 -14.66
N ASN A 114 -14.74 -14.86 -14.63
CA ASN A 114 -13.85 -14.04 -13.81
C ASN A 114 -14.50 -13.55 -12.51
N ALA A 115 -15.63 -14.13 -12.09
CA ALA A 115 -16.38 -13.64 -10.93
C ALA A 115 -15.55 -13.60 -9.64
N SER A 116 -14.68 -14.61 -9.42
CA SER A 116 -13.82 -14.67 -8.23
C SER A 116 -12.76 -13.57 -8.22
N ASP A 117 -12.18 -13.25 -9.38
CA ASP A 117 -11.17 -12.19 -9.49
C ASP A 117 -11.80 -10.82 -9.26
N LEU A 118 -13.02 -10.60 -9.76
CA LEU A 118 -13.78 -9.38 -9.50
C LEU A 118 -14.08 -9.17 -8.01
N VAL A 119 -14.49 -10.23 -7.29
CA VAL A 119 -14.70 -10.13 -5.82
C VAL A 119 -13.40 -9.72 -5.13
N ARG A 120 -12.28 -10.34 -5.52
CA ARG A 120 -10.97 -10.01 -4.95
C ARG A 120 -10.57 -8.56 -5.22
N ASP A 121 -10.73 -8.09 -6.45
CA ASP A 121 -10.41 -6.73 -6.84
C ASP A 121 -11.25 -5.71 -6.06
N TRP A 122 -12.55 -5.97 -5.85
CA TRP A 122 -13.40 -5.09 -5.05
C TRP A 122 -13.05 -5.12 -3.56
N VAL A 123 -12.69 -6.29 -3.02
CA VAL A 123 -12.27 -6.43 -1.61
C VAL A 123 -10.86 -5.87 -1.37
N SER A 124 -10.06 -5.66 -2.43
CA SER A 124 -8.67 -5.17 -2.32
C SER A 124 -8.50 -3.88 -1.50
N VAL A 125 -9.53 -3.05 -1.44
CA VAL A 125 -9.57 -1.82 -0.60
C VAL A 125 -9.43 -2.11 0.90
N LEU A 126 -9.78 -3.32 1.34
CA LEU A 126 -9.67 -3.78 2.74
C LEU A 126 -8.41 -4.60 2.99
N LEU A 127 -7.64 -4.90 1.93
CA LEU A 127 -6.42 -5.68 2.02
C LEU A 127 -5.22 -4.77 2.29
N PRO A 128 -4.19 -5.27 2.98
CA PRO A 128 -2.93 -4.56 3.13
C PRO A 128 -2.38 -4.16 1.76
N LEU A 129 -1.92 -2.91 1.65
CA LEU A 129 -1.20 -2.47 0.47
C LEU A 129 0.07 -3.32 0.32
N LYS A 130 0.18 -3.99 -0.82
CA LYS A 130 1.44 -4.62 -1.23
C LYS A 130 2.38 -3.48 -1.58
N THR A 131 3.21 -3.10 -0.60
CA THR A 131 4.35 -2.23 -0.89
C THR A 131 5.21 -3.02 -1.87
N PRO A 132 5.62 -2.45 -3.02
CA PRO A 132 6.67 -3.10 -3.79
C PRO A 132 7.82 -3.39 -2.84
N GLU A 133 8.52 -4.52 -3.02
CA GLU A 133 9.81 -4.70 -2.35
C GLU A 133 10.57 -3.39 -2.54
N SER A 134 11.11 -2.85 -1.45
CA SER A 134 12.01 -1.72 -1.60
C SER A 134 13.14 -2.26 -2.46
N VAL A 135 13.03 -2.01 -3.76
CA VAL A 135 14.19 -1.93 -4.59
C VAL A 135 14.93 -0.81 -3.87
N GLU A 136 15.92 -1.17 -3.07
CA GLU A 136 17.05 -0.31 -2.92
C GLU A 136 17.40 0.01 -4.36
N SER A 137 16.90 1.14 -4.87
CA SER A 137 17.55 1.84 -5.93
C SER A 137 18.89 2.25 -5.33
N MET A 138 19.78 1.27 -5.13
CA MET A 138 21.18 1.43 -5.39
C MET A 138 21.23 1.84 -6.86
N VAL A 139 20.94 3.11 -7.10
CA VAL A 139 21.57 3.84 -8.18
C VAL A 139 23.05 3.57 -7.90
N HIS A 140 23.67 2.71 -8.71
CA HIS A 140 25.11 2.51 -8.70
C HIS A 140 25.73 3.79 -9.28
N TRP A 141 25.53 4.91 -8.58
CA TRP A 141 25.93 6.24 -9.01
C TRP A 141 27.43 6.27 -9.27
N GLU A 142 28.19 5.45 -8.55
CA GLU A 142 29.61 5.26 -8.80
C GLU A 142 29.86 4.66 -10.19
N GLU A 143 29.12 3.62 -10.60
CA GLU A 143 29.23 3.02 -11.92
C GLU A 143 28.80 4.01 -13.02
N ASP A 144 27.71 4.74 -12.80
CA ASP A 144 27.21 5.74 -13.74
C ASP A 144 28.21 6.90 -13.92
N VAL A 145 28.75 7.44 -12.82
CA VAL A 145 29.74 8.53 -12.86
C VAL A 145 31.08 8.02 -13.40
N ARG A 146 31.49 6.79 -13.08
CA ARG A 146 32.72 6.18 -13.62
C ARG A 146 32.61 6.00 -15.13
N LYS A 147 31.46 5.57 -15.62
CA LYS A 147 31.19 5.46 -17.06
C LYS A 147 31.30 6.82 -17.74
N LEU A 148 30.61 7.85 -17.22
CA LEU A 148 30.65 9.21 -17.77
C LEU A 148 32.06 9.83 -17.77
N LEU A 149 32.86 9.60 -16.72
CA LEU A 149 34.22 10.13 -16.63
C LEU A 149 35.20 9.37 -17.53
N SER A 150 35.08 8.04 -17.61
CA SER A 150 35.97 7.19 -18.41
C SER A 150 35.93 7.46 -19.92
N GLU A 151 34.86 8.07 -20.42
CA GLU A 151 34.72 8.40 -21.85
C GLU A 151 35.63 9.55 -22.28
N ASN A 152 36.03 10.45 -21.37
CA ASN A 152 36.75 11.69 -21.71
C ASN A 152 37.93 12.02 -20.77
N THR A 153 38.21 11.17 -19.79
CA THR A 153 39.18 11.45 -18.73
C THR A 153 40.20 10.30 -18.62
N PRO A 154 41.50 10.58 -18.45
CA PRO A 154 42.49 9.54 -18.19
C PRO A 154 42.07 8.63 -17.03
N ALA A 155 42.31 7.32 -17.19
CA ALA A 155 41.92 6.30 -16.23
C ALA A 155 42.53 6.58 -14.83
N ASP A 156 43.79 7.02 -14.80
CA ASP A 156 44.53 7.33 -13.58
C ASP A 156 43.91 8.51 -12.82
N LEU A 157 43.49 9.56 -13.53
CA LEU A 157 42.81 10.71 -12.93
C LEU A 157 41.45 10.31 -12.35
N THR A 158 40.69 9.49 -13.08
CA THR A 158 39.39 8.98 -12.62
C THR A 158 39.56 8.16 -11.35
N GLN A 159 40.52 7.23 -11.31
CA GLN A 159 40.80 6.41 -10.14
C GLN A 159 41.23 7.24 -8.92
N ASN A 160 42.10 8.23 -9.12
CA ASN A 160 42.59 9.09 -8.04
C ASN A 160 41.48 10.01 -7.48
N ILE A 161 40.58 10.52 -8.31
CA ILE A 161 39.41 11.31 -7.88
C ILE A 161 38.46 10.46 -7.03
N PHE A 162 38.12 9.25 -7.48
CA PHE A 162 37.24 8.35 -6.73
C PHE A 162 37.84 7.90 -5.40
N ALA A 163 39.14 7.61 -5.35
CA ALA A 163 39.82 7.27 -4.09
C ALA A 163 39.78 8.44 -3.08
N SER A 164 39.89 9.67 -3.57
CA SER A 164 39.84 10.89 -2.75
C SER A 164 38.43 11.22 -2.26
N ALA A 165 37.41 10.89 -3.07
CA ALA A 165 35.99 11.13 -2.75
C ALA A 165 35.51 10.37 -1.51
N LEU A 166 36.15 9.24 -1.17
CA LEU A 166 35.88 8.48 0.06
C LEU A 166 36.39 9.16 1.34
N THR A 167 37.23 10.19 1.20
CA THR A 167 37.84 10.89 2.34
C THR A 167 37.08 12.17 2.66
N ASP A 168 37.19 13.19 1.80
CA ASP A 168 36.44 14.43 1.90
C ASP A 168 36.52 15.27 0.61
N LYS A 169 35.79 16.39 0.58
CA LYS A 169 35.78 17.33 -0.55
C LYS A 169 37.16 17.94 -0.85
N ASN A 170 37.94 18.25 0.19
CA ASN A 170 39.21 18.96 0.04
C ASN A 170 40.26 18.05 -0.62
N ALA A 171 40.23 16.75 -0.32
CA ALA A 171 41.08 15.74 -0.94
C ALA A 171 40.84 15.65 -2.45
N VAL A 172 39.57 15.67 -2.88
CA VAL A 172 39.21 15.68 -4.31
C VAL A 172 39.72 16.94 -5.00
N GLU A 173 39.52 18.11 -4.38
CA GLU A 173 40.00 19.38 -4.94
C GLU A 173 41.53 19.45 -5.07
N ALA A 174 42.26 18.87 -4.12
CA ALA A 174 43.72 18.82 -4.15
C ALA A 174 44.23 17.97 -5.32
N VAL A 175 43.69 16.75 -5.47
CA VAL A 175 44.07 15.83 -6.56
C VAL A 175 43.76 16.42 -7.93
N LEU A 176 42.58 17.04 -8.10
CA LEU A 176 42.23 17.70 -9.35
C LEU A 176 43.16 18.87 -9.67
N ARG A 177 43.50 19.68 -8.65
CA ARG A 177 44.40 20.83 -8.79
C ARG A 177 45.81 20.40 -9.19
N ASP A 178 46.36 19.38 -8.54
CA ASP A 178 47.72 18.90 -8.80
C ASP A 178 47.84 18.38 -10.25
N GLN A 179 46.82 17.65 -10.70
CA GLN A 179 46.75 17.12 -12.07
C GLN A 179 46.59 18.23 -13.11
N LEU A 180 45.71 19.22 -12.86
CA LEU A 180 45.56 20.38 -13.74
C LEU A 180 46.86 21.20 -13.82
N THR A 181 47.52 21.41 -12.68
CA THR A 181 48.79 22.16 -12.62
C THR A 181 49.90 21.43 -13.38
N ALA A 182 49.96 20.10 -13.27
CA ALA A 182 50.91 19.28 -14.01
C ALA A 182 50.68 19.36 -15.52
N SER A 183 49.43 19.21 -15.99
CA SER A 183 49.10 19.28 -17.44
C SER A 183 49.32 20.68 -18.02
N ILE A 184 48.99 21.73 -17.28
CA ILE A 184 49.25 23.12 -17.72
C ILE A 184 50.77 23.37 -17.78
N SER A 185 51.52 22.93 -16.78
CA SER A 185 52.98 23.12 -16.75
C SER A 185 53.69 22.37 -17.87
N SER A 186 53.25 21.15 -18.20
CA SER A 186 53.80 20.40 -19.35
C SER A 186 53.48 21.07 -20.68
N ALA A 187 52.25 21.56 -20.87
CA ALA A 187 51.86 22.26 -22.10
C ALA A 187 52.65 23.56 -22.32
N ILE A 188 52.89 24.33 -21.24
CA ILE A 188 53.69 25.57 -21.30
C ILE A 188 55.16 25.26 -21.58
N ALA A 189 55.69 24.14 -21.09
CA ALA A 189 57.08 23.74 -21.36
C ALA A 189 57.28 23.25 -22.80
N GLU A 190 56.26 22.65 -23.42
CA GLU A 190 56.30 22.22 -24.82
C GLU A 190 56.23 23.40 -25.82
N GLU A 191 55.44 24.45 -25.54
CA GLU A 191 55.39 25.68 -26.38
C GLU A 191 56.68 26.52 -26.31
N GLY A 192 57.51 26.34 -25.28
CA GLY A 192 58.78 27.06 -25.12
C GLY A 192 59.98 26.45 -25.87
N ASN A 193 59.78 25.35 -26.60
CA ASN A 193 60.85 24.57 -27.22
C ASN A 193 60.75 24.43 -28.74
N ASP A 194 59.98 25.28 -29.43
CA ASP A 194 60.05 25.42 -30.89
C ASP A 194 61.19 26.42 -31.26
N PRO A 195 62.24 25.99 -31.98
CA PRO A 195 63.25 26.88 -32.56
C PRO A 195 62.78 27.63 -33.82
#